data_AF-A0A662KCU9-F1
#
_entry.id   AF-A0A662KCU9-F1
#
_cell.length_a   1.000
_cell.length_b   1.000
_cell.length_c   1.000
_cell.angle_alpha   90.00
_cell.angle_beta   90.00
_cell.angle_gamma   90.00
#
_symmetry.space_group_name_H-M   'P 1'
#
loop_
_entity.id
_entity.type
_entity.pdbx_description
1 polymer ?
#
loop_
_entity_poly.entity_id
_entity_poly.type
_entity_poly.pdbx_seq_one_letter_code
_entity_poly.pdbx_strand_id
1 'polypeptide(L)'
;MVLTGRAVIDFLEGLGYNLPKNKEDLEAMITIADQFEIGPTWDRTFVGRLLPGRFCGSPVDTAYWISRSIFYPALIFANPATNPNGVKLINGSKSIIKPYIGKLMKPFGTDLVIVKPSKEERFVYPVLHTYNCHLLNFNKIARKHWGGIYTCANGIIPYETPSPFSIDVGVTDKVGAYYPDINPTVVAPIYAEKAGYSNVFSTNFSATVENLNRGVIMWIEIIHGGNTNNGSLGMWNPDSPYVHEPNPWRAYERPLLALKNLDEFIQFIPEYLERYGSSLPKVLYLLPRFLTKPIDIILDIVLVDRGCTEDPDVAVTNPDIGRLGLIFAVFSDAFPVDMRIKESKGLSLIPILGRRFRSYHDGIVITPLPGGENVLVKYNGLDFDDHLENLHSCGINAASCLISNTYLHLAFIRHGSVYQIIDPWSTSWYSSLWIQSIPRDLALGYTIGQAYERGMAMVGVEYLVNQWWWDLNENVVYFGDPDLRVWTPKNKYSDANHWEREDVNPLRWGKKDIYVDGHYLFGAKFYPHAYKPFDIKLIVITLIIIIAAILAISFYSRKVKGRKSRKGKK
;
A
#
# COMPACT_ATOMS: atom_id res chain seq x y z
N MET A 1 -15.85 -16.18 6.53
CA MET A 1 -15.84 -14.72 6.74
C MET A 1 -17.14 -14.24 7.36
N VAL A 2 -18.28 -14.11 6.65
CA VAL A 2 -19.53 -13.55 7.21
C VAL A 2 -19.98 -14.21 8.52
N LEU A 3 -20.14 -15.54 8.54
CA LEU A 3 -20.58 -16.26 9.74
C LEU A 3 -19.60 -16.11 10.91
N THR A 4 -18.31 -16.25 10.62
CA THR A 4 -17.23 -16.09 11.60
C THR A 4 -17.19 -14.69 12.19
N GLY A 5 -17.23 -13.65 11.34
CA GLY A 5 -17.19 -12.27 11.79
C GLY A 5 -18.41 -11.90 12.63
N ARG A 6 -19.62 -12.35 12.25
CA ARG A 6 -20.82 -12.16 13.08
C ARG A 6 -20.68 -12.83 14.45
N ALA A 7 -20.22 -14.07 14.50
CA ALA A 7 -19.99 -14.77 15.77
C ALA A 7 -18.97 -14.04 16.68
N VAL A 8 -17.93 -13.43 16.09
CA VAL A 8 -16.97 -12.62 16.84
C VAL A 8 -17.60 -11.34 17.37
N ILE A 9 -18.37 -10.61 16.54
CA ILE A 9 -19.09 -9.41 16.96
C ILE A 9 -20.06 -9.75 18.10
N ASP A 10 -20.88 -10.80 17.94
CA ASP A 10 -21.84 -11.25 18.97
C ASP A 10 -21.13 -11.60 20.28
N PHE A 11 -19.96 -12.25 20.20
CA PHE A 11 -19.15 -12.58 21.36
C PHE A 11 -18.63 -11.32 22.08
N LEU A 12 -18.07 -10.36 21.34
CA LEU A 12 -17.54 -9.11 21.91
C LEU A 12 -18.66 -8.24 22.50
N GLU A 13 -19.79 -8.12 21.82
CA GLU A 13 -20.97 -7.42 22.34
C GLU A 13 -21.52 -8.11 23.60
N GLY A 14 -21.49 -9.45 23.64
CA GLY A 14 -21.82 -10.24 24.83
C GLY A 14 -20.90 -9.99 26.04
N LEU A 15 -19.66 -9.55 25.82
CA LEU A 15 -18.73 -9.10 26.85
C LEU A 15 -18.91 -7.63 27.26
N GLY A 16 -19.82 -6.91 26.61
CA GLY A 16 -20.13 -5.50 26.90
C GLY A 16 -19.38 -4.49 26.04
N TYR A 17 -18.64 -4.91 25.00
CA TYR A 17 -18.06 -3.97 24.04
C TYR A 17 -19.16 -3.43 23.12
N ASN A 18 -19.36 -2.11 23.11
CA ASN A 18 -20.31 -1.48 22.19
C ASN A 18 -19.60 -1.15 20.88
N LEU A 19 -19.51 -2.14 20.00
CA LEU A 19 -18.86 -1.95 18.71
C LEU A 19 -19.69 -0.95 17.87
N PRO A 20 -19.06 -0.17 16.97
CA PRO A 20 -19.73 0.72 16.01
C PRO A 20 -20.89 0.02 15.36
N LYS A 21 -21.89 0.65 14.73
CA LYS A 21 -22.93 -0.08 13.94
C LYS A 21 -23.01 0.33 12.48
N ASN A 22 -22.48 1.51 12.18
CA ASN A 22 -22.50 2.11 10.86
C ASN A 22 -21.07 2.52 10.46
N LYS A 23 -20.89 2.88 9.19
CA LYS A 23 -19.59 3.23 8.62
C LYS A 23 -19.07 4.61 9.05
N GLU A 24 -19.94 5.42 9.62
CA GLU A 24 -19.61 6.78 10.05
C GLU A 24 -18.82 6.79 11.38
N ASP A 25 -18.91 5.72 12.17
CA ASP A 25 -18.36 5.63 13.53
C ASP A 25 -17.36 4.47 13.68
N LEU A 26 -16.58 4.15 12.64
CA LEU A 26 -15.67 3.00 12.70
C LEU A 26 -14.57 3.17 13.77
N GLU A 27 -14.33 2.11 14.53
CA GLU A 27 -13.28 2.02 15.56
C GLU A 27 -12.13 1.13 15.09
N ALA A 28 -10.91 1.43 15.54
CA ALA A 28 -9.72 0.66 15.23
C ALA A 28 -9.74 -0.72 15.91
N MET A 29 -9.35 -1.74 15.16
CA MET A 29 -9.09 -3.08 15.65
C MET A 29 -7.69 -3.49 15.22
N ILE A 30 -6.83 -3.85 16.16
CA ILE A 30 -5.46 -4.28 15.86
C ILE A 30 -5.27 -5.74 16.24
N THR A 31 -4.92 -6.56 15.27
CA THR A 31 -4.46 -7.94 15.47
C THR A 31 -2.94 -7.96 15.69
N ILE A 32 -2.47 -8.60 16.76
CA ILE A 32 -1.04 -8.65 17.12
C ILE A 32 -0.58 -10.11 17.26
N ALA A 33 0.61 -10.41 16.72
CA ALA A 33 1.32 -11.69 16.91
C ALA A 33 0.56 -12.94 16.42
N ASP A 34 -0.14 -12.80 15.31
CA ASP A 34 -0.85 -13.88 14.65
C ASP A 34 0.06 -14.72 13.73
N GLN A 35 -0.32 -15.97 13.47
CA GLN A 35 0.36 -16.84 12.51
C GLN A 35 0.03 -16.43 11.07
N PHE A 36 1.02 -16.54 10.17
CA PHE A 36 0.96 -16.07 8.78
C PHE A 36 -0.29 -16.51 8.00
N GLU A 37 -0.84 -17.70 8.25
CA GLU A 37 -1.83 -18.32 7.37
C GLU A 37 -3.31 -18.02 7.70
N ILE A 38 -3.64 -17.68 8.95
CA ILE A 38 -5.05 -17.47 9.37
C ILE A 38 -5.45 -16.00 9.21
N GLY A 39 -4.47 -15.14 9.29
CA GLY A 39 -4.66 -13.76 9.65
C GLY A 39 -5.25 -12.80 8.63
N PRO A 40 -4.76 -12.77 7.38
CA PRO A 40 -5.29 -11.83 6.40
C PRO A 40 -6.81 -11.99 6.19
N THR A 41 -7.33 -13.22 6.25
CA THR A 41 -8.78 -13.51 6.17
C THR A 41 -9.55 -12.96 7.39
N TRP A 42 -8.93 -13.00 8.57
CA TRP A 42 -9.50 -12.43 9.79
C TRP A 42 -9.69 -10.93 9.65
N ASP A 43 -8.65 -10.17 9.34
CA ASP A 43 -8.73 -8.70 9.28
C ASP A 43 -9.67 -8.25 8.15
N ARG A 44 -9.60 -8.91 6.99
CA ARG A 44 -10.47 -8.59 5.85
C ARG A 44 -11.96 -8.79 6.14
N THR A 45 -12.30 -9.68 7.09
CA THR A 45 -13.68 -9.91 7.53
C THR A 45 -14.31 -8.66 8.15
N PHE A 46 -13.54 -7.81 8.84
CA PHE A 46 -14.07 -6.69 9.62
C PHE A 46 -14.13 -5.35 8.88
N VAL A 47 -13.59 -5.27 7.66
CA VAL A 47 -13.70 -4.06 6.82
C VAL A 47 -15.17 -3.67 6.62
N GLY A 48 -15.45 -2.37 6.72
CA GLY A 48 -16.80 -1.79 6.70
C GLY A 48 -17.55 -1.87 8.04
N ARG A 49 -17.00 -2.60 9.03
CA ARG A 49 -17.55 -2.72 10.39
C ARG A 49 -16.63 -2.11 11.45
N LEU A 50 -15.33 -2.26 11.24
CA LEU A 50 -14.22 -1.72 12.04
C LEU A 50 -13.13 -1.22 11.07
N LEU A 51 -12.10 -0.57 11.61
CA LEU A 51 -10.85 -0.27 10.90
C LEU A 51 -9.80 -1.32 11.30
N PRO A 52 -9.68 -2.45 10.56
CA PRO A 52 -8.75 -3.51 10.93
C PRO A 52 -7.32 -3.15 10.53
N GLY A 53 -6.36 -3.45 11.41
CA GLY A 53 -4.93 -3.42 11.14
C GLY A 53 -4.22 -4.57 11.84
N ARG A 54 -2.97 -4.79 11.45
CA ARG A 54 -2.21 -5.97 11.85
C ARG A 54 -0.73 -5.67 12.06
N PHE A 55 -0.17 -6.25 13.11
CA PHE A 55 1.26 -6.47 13.25
C PHE A 55 1.56 -7.97 13.28
N CYS A 56 2.44 -8.43 12.37
CA CYS A 56 2.83 -9.83 12.24
C CYS A 56 4.34 -10.00 12.08
N GLY A 57 4.79 -11.26 12.12
CA GLY A 57 6.20 -11.64 12.08
C GLY A 57 6.67 -12.24 13.40
N SER A 58 7.99 -12.31 13.61
CA SER A 58 8.54 -12.73 14.90
C SER A 58 8.22 -11.70 16.00
N PRO A 59 8.38 -12.05 17.29
CA PRO A 59 8.26 -11.08 18.37
C PRO A 59 9.17 -9.85 18.20
N VAL A 60 10.35 -10.04 17.58
CA VAL A 60 11.28 -8.94 17.27
C VAL A 60 10.73 -8.05 16.16
N ASP A 61 10.25 -8.64 15.06
CA ASP A 61 9.65 -7.90 13.94
C ASP A 61 8.45 -7.07 14.44
N THR A 62 7.57 -7.69 15.23
CA THR A 62 6.36 -7.07 15.79
C THR A 62 6.70 -5.93 16.75
N ALA A 63 7.62 -6.16 17.70
CA ALA A 63 8.00 -5.13 18.68
C ALA A 63 8.64 -3.91 18.00
N TYR A 64 9.48 -4.14 16.99
CA TYR A 64 10.14 -3.08 16.24
C TYR A 64 9.14 -2.28 15.38
N TRP A 65 8.21 -2.97 14.73
CA TRP A 65 7.19 -2.33 13.89
C TRP A 65 6.18 -1.51 14.70
N ILE A 66 5.71 -2.04 15.83
CA ILE A 66 4.84 -1.31 16.76
C ILE A 66 5.56 -0.07 17.29
N SER A 67 6.83 -0.21 17.70
CA SER A 67 7.62 0.93 18.18
C SER A 67 7.73 2.02 17.12
N ARG A 68 8.01 1.64 15.86
CA ARG A 68 8.07 2.60 14.75
C ARG A 68 6.75 3.32 14.51
N SER A 69 5.62 2.60 14.60
CA SER A 69 4.29 3.17 14.42
C SER A 69 3.97 4.20 15.52
N ILE A 70 4.23 3.85 16.79
CA ILE A 70 4.02 4.74 17.94
C ILE A 70 4.91 6.00 17.85
N PHE A 71 6.18 5.83 17.46
CA PHE A 71 7.12 6.93 17.35
C PHE A 71 7.08 7.65 15.98
N TYR A 72 6.21 7.24 15.06
CA TYR A 72 6.14 7.80 13.71
C TYR A 72 6.07 9.34 13.69
N PRO A 73 5.28 10.03 14.55
CA PRO A 73 5.23 11.49 14.54
C PRO A 73 6.60 12.16 14.67
N ALA A 74 7.52 11.56 15.45
CA ALA A 74 8.89 12.04 15.58
C ALA A 74 9.83 11.43 14.51
N LEU A 75 9.69 10.14 14.23
CA LEU A 75 10.59 9.40 13.33
C LEU A 75 10.49 9.87 11.88
N ILE A 76 9.33 10.35 11.43
CA ILE A 76 9.18 10.85 10.06
C ILE A 76 10.14 12.00 9.77
N PHE A 77 10.48 12.84 10.75
CA PHE A 77 11.44 13.93 10.55
C PHE A 77 12.92 13.49 10.50
N ALA A 78 13.20 12.22 10.80
CA ALA A 78 14.49 11.62 10.52
C ALA A 78 14.60 11.13 9.07
N ASN A 79 13.47 10.97 8.36
CA ASN A 79 13.45 10.60 6.95
C ASN A 79 13.99 11.77 6.11
N PRO A 80 15.02 11.55 5.26
CA PRO A 80 15.57 12.59 4.39
C PRO A 80 14.52 13.27 3.48
N ALA A 81 13.43 12.58 3.16
CA ALA A 81 12.29 13.10 2.39
C ALA A 81 11.65 14.34 3.03
N THR A 82 11.72 14.47 4.37
CA THR A 82 11.16 15.62 5.11
C THR A 82 12.06 16.85 5.11
N ASN A 83 13.20 16.82 4.42
CA ASN A 83 14.05 18.00 4.27
C ASN A 83 13.33 19.06 3.41
N PRO A 84 13.10 20.28 3.92
CA PRO A 84 12.46 21.36 3.14
C PRO A 84 13.30 21.80 1.93
N ASN A 85 14.61 21.56 1.93
CA ASN A 85 15.49 21.77 0.76
C ASN A 85 15.47 20.62 -0.24
N GLY A 86 14.67 19.58 0.03
CA GLY A 86 14.53 18.39 -0.78
C GLY A 86 15.72 17.43 -0.77
N VAL A 87 15.49 16.25 -1.35
CA VAL A 87 16.44 15.15 -1.52
C VAL A 87 16.66 14.90 -3.02
N LYS A 88 17.85 14.41 -3.40
CA LYS A 88 18.16 14.05 -4.79
C LYS A 88 17.78 12.60 -5.05
N LEU A 89 16.87 12.36 -5.98
CA LEU A 89 16.38 11.03 -6.34
C LEU A 89 16.48 10.82 -7.86
N ILE A 90 16.61 9.58 -8.28
CA ILE A 90 16.65 9.18 -9.69
C ILE A 90 15.23 9.21 -10.24
N ASN A 91 14.98 10.06 -11.23
CA ASN A 91 13.67 10.18 -11.87
C ASN A 91 13.71 9.55 -13.28
N GLY A 92 12.64 8.84 -13.64
CA GLY A 92 12.54 8.11 -14.88
C GLY A 92 12.51 8.99 -16.14
N SER A 93 12.87 8.40 -17.27
CA SER A 93 12.86 9.04 -18.58
C SER A 93 11.45 9.21 -19.12
N LYS A 94 11.26 10.22 -19.97
CA LYS A 94 10.06 10.42 -20.81
C LYS A 94 10.42 10.27 -22.27
N SER A 95 9.60 9.53 -22.99
CA SER A 95 9.69 9.30 -24.43
C SER A 95 8.36 9.52 -25.15
N ILE A 96 8.47 9.75 -26.46
CA ILE A 96 7.37 9.90 -27.42
C ILE A 96 7.69 9.10 -28.69
N ILE A 97 6.68 8.76 -29.50
CA ILE A 97 6.89 8.23 -30.85
C ILE A 97 7.03 9.39 -31.85
N LYS A 98 8.12 9.41 -32.62
CA LYS A 98 8.30 10.29 -33.79
C LYS A 98 8.33 9.46 -35.06
N PRO A 99 7.19 9.31 -35.76
CA PRO A 99 7.08 8.44 -36.93
C PRO A 99 8.18 8.69 -37.97
N TYR A 100 8.90 7.63 -38.34
CA TYR A 100 9.97 7.54 -39.33
C TYR A 100 11.26 8.30 -38.98
N ILE A 101 11.14 9.51 -38.44
CA ILE A 101 12.27 10.39 -38.09
C ILE A 101 12.93 9.91 -36.80
N GLY A 102 12.17 9.31 -35.87
CA GLY A 102 12.69 8.82 -34.60
C GLY A 102 13.84 7.83 -34.77
N LYS A 103 13.83 7.02 -35.83
CA LYS A 103 14.89 6.05 -36.16
C LYS A 103 16.28 6.68 -36.32
N LEU A 104 16.33 7.97 -36.66
CA LEU A 104 17.55 8.77 -36.81
C LEU A 104 17.91 9.55 -35.54
N MET A 105 17.12 9.40 -34.48
CA MET A 105 17.31 10.03 -33.17
C MET A 105 17.70 8.95 -32.15
N LYS A 106 18.14 9.35 -30.96
CA LYS A 106 18.45 8.39 -29.89
C LYS A 106 17.17 8.00 -29.12
N PRO A 107 16.95 6.70 -28.83
CA PRO A 107 17.73 5.53 -29.27
C PRO A 107 17.62 5.25 -30.78
N PHE A 108 18.75 5.00 -31.45
CA PHE A 108 18.77 4.81 -32.90
C PHE A 108 18.08 3.51 -33.32
N GLY A 109 17.45 3.51 -34.49
CA GLY A 109 16.80 2.34 -35.07
C GLY A 109 15.36 2.11 -34.62
N THR A 110 14.81 2.95 -33.74
CA THR A 110 13.40 2.93 -33.33
C THR A 110 12.74 4.29 -33.50
N ASP A 111 11.43 4.34 -33.74
CA ASP A 111 10.67 5.61 -33.75
C ASP A 111 10.49 6.23 -32.34
N LEU A 112 10.84 5.50 -31.28
CA LEU A 112 10.85 6.01 -29.91
C LEU A 112 11.98 7.03 -29.73
N VAL A 113 11.63 8.21 -29.20
CA VAL A 113 12.59 9.27 -28.89
C VAL A 113 12.48 9.64 -27.43
N ILE A 114 13.61 9.55 -26.71
CA ILE A 114 13.70 10.00 -25.31
C ILE A 114 13.78 11.53 -25.31
N VAL A 115 12.69 12.18 -24.88
CA VAL A 115 12.58 13.64 -24.79
C VAL A 115 13.05 14.19 -23.44
N LYS A 116 13.05 13.37 -22.40
CA LYS A 116 13.66 13.65 -21.10
C LYS A 116 14.41 12.41 -20.63
N PRO A 117 15.75 12.44 -20.50
CA PRO A 117 16.50 11.28 -20.01
C PRO A 117 16.25 11.05 -18.51
N SER A 118 16.38 9.79 -18.08
CA SER A 118 16.39 9.43 -16.66
C SER A 118 17.63 10.06 -16.01
N LYS A 119 17.45 10.76 -14.89
CA LYS A 119 18.55 11.46 -14.20
C LYS A 119 18.17 11.79 -12.76
N GLU A 120 19.16 12.15 -11.97
CA GLU A 120 18.91 12.69 -10.63
C GLU A 120 18.26 14.08 -10.70
N GLU A 121 17.20 14.25 -9.92
CA GLU A 121 16.47 15.50 -9.74
C GLU A 121 16.21 15.73 -8.24
N ARG A 122 15.92 16.97 -7.85
CA ARG A 122 15.67 17.33 -6.46
C ARG A 122 14.16 17.38 -6.21
N PHE A 123 13.70 16.69 -5.18
CA PHE A 123 12.29 16.59 -4.82
C PHE A 123 12.08 16.97 -3.35
N VAL A 124 10.97 17.64 -3.06
CA VAL A 124 10.59 18.05 -1.71
C VAL A 124 9.41 17.19 -1.27
N TYR A 125 9.53 16.49 -0.14
CA TYR A 125 8.52 15.54 0.35
C TYR A 125 8.13 14.49 -0.71
N PRO A 126 9.09 13.77 -1.32
CA PRO A 126 8.82 12.89 -2.45
C PRO A 126 7.93 11.69 -2.07
N VAL A 127 6.96 11.40 -2.94
CA VAL A 127 6.29 10.10 -3.07
C VAL A 127 6.91 9.38 -4.26
N LEU A 128 7.30 8.12 -4.05
CA LEU A 128 7.84 7.26 -5.10
C LEU A 128 6.73 6.52 -5.82
N HIS A 129 6.75 6.57 -7.14
CA HIS A 129 5.79 5.92 -8.02
C HIS A 129 6.50 4.87 -8.89
N THR A 130 6.01 3.65 -8.84
CA THR A 130 6.47 2.55 -9.70
C THR A 130 5.30 1.93 -10.43
N TYR A 131 5.20 2.20 -11.73
CA TYR A 131 4.10 1.75 -12.58
C TYR A 131 4.61 0.82 -13.67
N ASN A 132 4.78 -0.46 -13.31
CA ASN A 132 5.24 -1.50 -14.24
C ASN A 132 4.09 -2.25 -14.90
N CYS A 133 2.93 -2.28 -14.25
CA CYS A 133 1.66 -2.62 -14.87
C CYS A 133 0.60 -1.65 -14.35
N HIS A 134 -0.29 -1.16 -15.20
CA HIS A 134 -1.24 -0.13 -14.77
C HIS A 134 -2.43 0.03 -15.71
N LEU A 135 -3.50 0.62 -15.17
CA LEU A 135 -4.63 1.05 -15.97
C LEU A 135 -4.42 2.46 -16.53
N LEU A 136 -4.92 2.71 -17.75
CA LEU A 136 -4.83 4.01 -18.41
C LEU A 136 -6.20 4.43 -18.95
N ASN A 137 -6.87 5.37 -18.29
CA ASN A 137 -8.20 5.86 -18.68
C ASN A 137 -9.21 4.72 -18.88
N PHE A 138 -9.21 3.76 -17.94
CA PHE A 138 -9.84 2.48 -18.15
C PHE A 138 -11.31 2.59 -18.55
N ASN A 139 -12.16 3.34 -17.81
CA ASN A 139 -13.58 3.40 -18.17
C ASN A 139 -13.83 4.10 -19.50
N LYS A 140 -13.05 5.13 -19.83
CA LYS A 140 -13.15 5.81 -21.14
C LYS A 140 -12.83 4.84 -22.28
N ILE A 141 -11.79 4.02 -22.12
CA ILE A 141 -11.39 3.03 -23.14
C ILE A 141 -12.36 1.84 -23.14
N ALA A 142 -12.66 1.28 -21.99
CA ALA A 142 -13.54 0.14 -21.83
C ALA A 142 -14.94 0.37 -22.41
N ARG A 143 -15.52 1.55 -22.19
CA ARG A 143 -16.81 1.91 -22.80
C ARG A 143 -16.73 1.90 -24.33
N LYS A 144 -15.69 2.49 -24.90
CA LYS A 144 -15.51 2.60 -26.35
C LYS A 144 -15.24 1.25 -27.00
N HIS A 145 -14.44 0.40 -26.35
CA HIS A 145 -13.94 -0.85 -26.93
C HIS A 145 -14.82 -2.05 -26.61
N TRP A 146 -15.32 -2.14 -25.38
CA TRP A 146 -16.05 -3.31 -24.89
C TRP A 146 -17.49 -3.01 -24.52
N GLY A 147 -17.93 -1.74 -24.59
CA GLY A 147 -19.29 -1.29 -24.27
C GLY A 147 -19.72 -1.56 -22.83
N GLY A 148 -18.77 -1.82 -21.94
CA GLY A 148 -18.95 -1.98 -20.49
C GLY A 148 -18.20 -0.89 -19.73
N ILE A 149 -18.61 -0.62 -18.49
CA ILE A 149 -17.99 0.37 -17.62
C ILE A 149 -17.81 -0.26 -16.24
N TYR A 150 -16.65 -0.09 -15.63
CA TYR A 150 -16.47 -0.42 -14.23
C TYR A 150 -17.30 0.54 -13.37
N THR A 151 -18.24 -0.01 -12.61
CA THR A 151 -18.88 0.68 -11.47
C THR A 151 -18.13 0.24 -10.22
N CYS A 152 -18.20 0.93 -9.10
CA CYS A 152 -17.59 0.52 -7.82
C CYS A 152 -18.62 -0.25 -6.98
N ALA A 153 -18.16 -0.92 -5.92
CA ALA A 153 -19.02 -1.63 -4.97
C ALA A 153 -20.05 -0.72 -4.29
N ASN A 154 -19.70 0.54 -4.06
CA ASN A 154 -20.58 1.58 -3.52
C ASN A 154 -21.39 2.34 -4.61
N GLY A 155 -21.39 1.88 -5.86
CA GLY A 155 -22.18 2.47 -6.95
C GLY A 155 -21.54 3.67 -7.67
N ILE A 156 -20.35 4.11 -7.26
CA ILE A 156 -19.59 5.16 -7.96
C ILE A 156 -19.15 4.63 -9.33
N ILE A 157 -19.37 5.40 -10.38
CA ILE A 157 -18.82 5.11 -11.71
C ILE A 157 -17.65 6.07 -11.93
N PRO A 158 -16.38 5.61 -11.86
CA PRO A 158 -15.21 6.43 -12.15
C PRO A 158 -15.37 7.17 -13.47
N TYR A 159 -14.90 8.43 -13.50
CA TYR A 159 -15.12 9.42 -14.56
C TYR A 159 -16.55 9.99 -14.67
N GLU A 160 -17.60 9.26 -14.29
CA GLU A 160 -18.99 9.68 -14.51
C GLU A 160 -19.66 10.30 -13.30
N THR A 161 -19.48 9.70 -12.12
CA THR A 161 -20.17 10.13 -10.91
C THR A 161 -19.56 11.44 -10.39
N PRO A 162 -20.37 12.50 -10.15
CA PRO A 162 -19.92 13.69 -9.46
C PRO A 162 -19.35 13.35 -8.08
N SER A 163 -18.26 14.02 -7.70
CA SER A 163 -17.66 13.85 -6.39
C SER A 163 -18.11 14.95 -5.43
N PRO A 164 -18.39 14.63 -4.15
CA PRO A 164 -18.66 15.64 -3.14
C PRO A 164 -17.39 16.38 -2.68
N PHE A 165 -16.19 15.93 -3.07
CA PHE A 165 -14.93 16.47 -2.56
C PHE A 165 -14.32 17.52 -3.48
N SER A 166 -14.04 18.71 -2.95
CA SER A 166 -13.42 19.81 -3.71
C SER A 166 -12.01 19.51 -4.20
N ILE A 167 -11.31 18.56 -3.57
CA ILE A 167 -10.02 18.04 -4.02
C ILE A 167 -10.09 17.39 -5.40
N ASP A 168 -11.27 16.96 -5.86
CA ASP A 168 -11.45 16.30 -7.15
C ASP A 168 -11.64 17.29 -8.31
N VAL A 169 -11.78 18.59 -8.02
CA VAL A 169 -11.87 19.65 -9.04
C VAL A 169 -10.57 19.71 -9.84
N GLY A 170 -10.67 19.62 -11.17
CA GLY A 170 -9.52 19.69 -12.08
C GLY A 170 -8.64 18.44 -12.11
N VAL A 171 -9.08 17.33 -11.51
CA VAL A 171 -8.42 16.02 -11.67
C VAL A 171 -8.87 15.34 -12.97
N THR A 172 -10.04 15.71 -13.49
CA THR A 172 -10.59 15.25 -14.77
C THR A 172 -10.72 16.41 -15.75
N ASP A 173 -11.01 16.09 -17.02
CA ASP A 173 -11.36 17.07 -18.06
C ASP A 173 -12.80 17.61 -17.92
N LYS A 174 -13.60 17.10 -16.96
CA LYS A 174 -14.97 17.59 -16.70
C LYS A 174 -14.97 18.85 -15.84
N VAL A 175 -15.93 19.73 -16.11
CA VAL A 175 -16.18 20.93 -15.30
C VAL A 175 -16.82 20.53 -13.98
N GLY A 176 -16.14 20.78 -12.86
CA GLY A 176 -16.62 20.46 -11.51
C GLY A 176 -15.80 19.36 -10.83
N ALA A 177 -16.29 18.87 -9.69
CA ALA A 177 -15.70 17.74 -8.98
C ALA A 177 -16.32 16.43 -9.47
N TYR A 178 -15.49 15.53 -9.98
CA TYR A 178 -15.89 14.19 -10.43
C TYR A 178 -14.89 13.17 -9.90
N TYR A 179 -15.37 11.99 -9.54
CA TYR A 179 -14.46 10.89 -9.24
C TYR A 179 -13.61 10.60 -10.49
N PRO A 180 -12.28 10.57 -10.40
CA PRO A 180 -11.43 10.38 -11.56
C PRO A 180 -11.60 9.00 -12.17
N ASP A 181 -11.23 8.85 -13.45
CA ASP A 181 -11.13 7.54 -14.09
C ASP A 181 -10.04 6.69 -13.41
N ILE A 182 -10.01 5.40 -13.68
CA ILE A 182 -8.92 4.53 -13.23
C ILE A 182 -7.70 4.78 -14.12
N ASN A 183 -6.78 5.58 -13.59
CA ASN A 183 -5.56 6.01 -14.28
C ASN A 183 -4.51 6.39 -13.23
N PRO A 184 -3.96 5.41 -12.50
CA PRO A 184 -3.04 5.67 -11.38
C PRO A 184 -1.82 6.51 -11.78
N THR A 185 -1.33 6.37 -13.02
CA THR A 185 -0.14 7.11 -13.50
C THR A 185 -0.36 8.61 -13.66
N VAL A 186 -1.61 9.06 -13.72
CA VAL A 186 -1.99 10.47 -13.85
C VAL A 186 -2.66 10.95 -12.56
N VAL A 187 -3.56 10.16 -12.00
CA VAL A 187 -4.42 10.55 -10.88
C VAL A 187 -3.66 10.59 -9.56
N ALA A 188 -2.87 9.56 -9.25
CA ALA A 188 -2.15 9.53 -7.97
C ALA A 188 -1.13 10.68 -7.85
N PRO A 189 -0.33 11.01 -8.88
CA PRO A 189 0.56 12.17 -8.85
C PRO A 189 -0.17 13.52 -8.65
N ILE A 190 -1.34 13.71 -9.28
CA ILE A 190 -2.16 14.92 -9.08
C ILE A 190 -2.60 15.04 -7.62
N TYR A 191 -3.05 13.95 -7.02
CA TYR A 191 -3.45 13.98 -5.61
C TYR A 191 -2.27 14.15 -4.66
N ALA A 192 -1.12 13.56 -4.96
CA ALA A 192 0.10 13.78 -4.21
C ALA A 192 0.54 15.26 -4.25
N GLU A 193 0.47 15.91 -5.41
CA GLU A 193 0.71 17.37 -5.54
C GLU A 193 -0.29 18.18 -4.72
N LYS A 194 -1.58 17.80 -4.75
CA LYS A 194 -2.62 18.44 -3.95
C LYS A 194 -2.42 18.26 -2.43
N ALA A 195 -1.79 17.16 -2.01
CA ALA A 195 -1.35 16.93 -0.63
C ALA A 195 -0.07 17.71 -0.27
N GLY A 196 0.61 18.30 -1.25
CA GLY A 196 1.87 19.05 -1.08
C GLY A 196 3.14 18.22 -1.29
N TYR A 197 3.02 16.97 -1.73
CA TYR A 197 4.16 16.12 -2.06
C TYR A 197 4.71 16.41 -3.46
N SER A 198 6.00 16.11 -3.67
CA SER A 198 6.56 15.98 -5.02
C SER A 198 6.47 14.54 -5.51
N ASN A 199 6.41 14.34 -6.83
CA ASN A 199 6.35 13.01 -7.44
C ASN A 199 7.70 12.62 -8.05
N VAL A 200 8.25 11.47 -7.64
CA VAL A 200 9.41 10.84 -8.29
C VAL A 200 8.98 9.48 -8.86
N PHE A 201 9.49 9.16 -10.04
CA PHE A 201 9.10 7.96 -10.77
C PHE A 201 10.30 7.07 -11.06
N SER A 202 10.19 5.78 -10.78
CA SER A 202 11.17 4.78 -11.23
C SER A 202 10.50 3.43 -11.43
N THR A 203 10.95 2.70 -12.44
CA THR A 203 10.34 1.44 -12.89
C THR A 203 11.29 0.26 -12.77
N ASN A 204 12.59 0.49 -12.92
CA ASN A 204 13.60 -0.55 -12.76
C ASN A 204 13.99 -0.74 -11.28
N PHE A 205 14.55 -1.90 -10.96
CA PHE A 205 14.88 -2.29 -9.60
C PHE A 205 15.92 -1.38 -8.96
N SER A 206 17.08 -1.18 -9.62
CA SER A 206 18.19 -0.42 -9.05
C SER A 206 17.83 1.03 -8.71
N ALA A 207 17.13 1.73 -9.60
CA ALA A 207 16.69 3.11 -9.34
C ALA A 207 15.63 3.17 -8.24
N THR A 208 14.71 2.20 -8.20
CA THR A 208 13.65 2.14 -7.19
C THR A 208 14.23 1.90 -5.79
N VAL A 209 15.09 0.90 -5.63
CA VAL A 209 15.71 0.60 -4.34
C VAL A 209 16.64 1.73 -3.89
N GLU A 210 17.42 2.33 -4.79
CA GLU A 210 18.24 3.50 -4.48
C GLU A 210 17.39 4.67 -3.99
N ASN A 211 16.25 4.95 -4.64
CA ASN A 211 15.34 6.01 -4.21
C ASN A 211 14.71 5.72 -2.84
N LEU A 212 14.32 4.47 -2.58
CA LEU A 212 13.81 4.02 -1.29
C LEU A 212 14.83 4.24 -0.17
N ASN A 213 16.09 3.84 -0.39
CA ASN A 213 17.21 4.02 0.55
C ASN A 213 17.53 5.49 0.83
N ARG A 214 17.40 6.35 -0.18
CA ARG A 214 17.62 7.80 -0.03
C ARG A 214 16.50 8.52 0.71
N GLY A 215 15.32 7.91 0.83
CA GLY A 215 14.20 8.41 1.61
C GLY A 215 13.06 8.99 0.76
N VAL A 216 11.87 8.44 0.98
CA VAL A 216 10.58 8.88 0.40
C VAL A 216 9.49 8.80 1.48
N ILE A 217 8.40 9.56 1.35
CA ILE A 217 7.29 9.56 2.33
C ILE A 217 6.50 8.25 2.24
N MET A 218 6.19 7.84 1.02
CA MET A 218 5.57 6.56 0.72
C MET A 218 5.99 6.09 -0.66
N TRP A 219 5.90 4.77 -0.85
CA TRP A 219 6.03 4.12 -2.14
C TRP A 219 4.65 3.65 -2.59
N ILE A 220 4.28 4.06 -3.79
CA ILE A 220 3.08 3.61 -4.50
C ILE A 220 3.54 2.77 -5.68
N GLU A 221 3.21 1.50 -5.64
CA GLU A 221 3.58 0.56 -6.69
C GLU A 221 2.36 -0.17 -7.26
N ILE A 222 2.39 -0.36 -8.57
CA ILE A 222 1.46 -1.22 -9.31
C ILE A 222 2.33 -2.05 -10.25
N ILE A 223 2.52 -3.31 -9.86
CA ILE A 223 3.51 -4.21 -10.44
C ILE A 223 2.93 -5.64 -10.46
N HIS A 224 3.44 -6.49 -11.36
CA HIS A 224 3.16 -7.92 -11.28
C HIS A 224 3.84 -8.52 -10.05
N GLY A 225 3.02 -9.03 -9.13
CA GLY A 225 3.46 -9.77 -7.95
C GLY A 225 3.43 -11.30 -8.13
N GLY A 226 4.07 -12.01 -7.22
CA GLY A 226 3.89 -13.46 -7.06
C GLY A 226 4.49 -13.95 -5.75
N ASN A 227 3.99 -15.08 -5.25
CA ASN A 227 4.46 -15.70 -3.99
C ASN A 227 5.65 -16.65 -4.15
N THR A 228 6.05 -16.98 -5.38
CA THR A 228 7.20 -17.86 -5.64
C THR A 228 8.51 -17.23 -5.17
N ASN A 229 9.49 -18.07 -4.81
CA ASN A 229 10.85 -17.64 -4.45
C ASN A 229 10.90 -16.55 -3.37
N ASN A 230 10.18 -16.72 -2.25
CA ASN A 230 10.15 -15.74 -1.15
C ASN A 230 9.39 -14.43 -1.45
N GLY A 231 8.50 -14.45 -2.45
CA GLY A 231 7.76 -13.27 -2.91
C GLY A 231 8.55 -12.49 -3.94
N SER A 232 7.91 -12.05 -5.02
CA SER A 232 8.59 -11.39 -6.13
C SER A 232 7.77 -10.26 -6.77
N LEU A 233 8.48 -9.24 -7.26
CA LEU A 233 7.96 -8.13 -8.05
C LEU A 233 8.59 -8.10 -9.45
N GLY A 234 7.76 -7.96 -10.48
CA GLY A 234 8.18 -7.80 -11.87
C GLY A 234 8.65 -6.37 -12.18
N MET A 235 9.94 -6.10 -11.98
CA MET A 235 10.53 -4.78 -12.23
C MET A 235 10.88 -4.59 -13.71
N TRP A 236 10.89 -3.35 -14.19
CA TRP A 236 11.35 -3.06 -15.55
C TRP A 236 12.77 -3.58 -15.76
N ASN A 237 12.99 -4.32 -16.84
CA ASN A 237 14.26 -4.96 -17.16
C ASN A 237 15.07 -4.09 -18.12
N PRO A 238 16.05 -3.29 -17.65
CA PRO A 238 16.88 -2.45 -18.51
C PRO A 238 17.74 -3.26 -19.51
N ASP A 239 17.98 -4.54 -19.21
CA ASP A 239 18.81 -5.43 -20.01
C ASP A 239 17.99 -6.24 -21.03
N SER A 240 16.65 -6.09 -21.04
CA SER A 240 15.81 -6.74 -22.03
C SER A 240 16.11 -6.18 -23.42
N PRO A 241 16.32 -7.02 -24.45
CA PRO A 241 16.53 -6.56 -25.82
C PRO A 241 15.30 -5.86 -26.40
N TYR A 242 14.15 -5.95 -25.71
CA TYR A 242 12.86 -5.42 -26.15
C TYR A 242 12.56 -4.03 -25.56
N VAL A 243 13.40 -3.56 -24.63
CA VAL A 243 13.28 -2.22 -24.04
C VAL A 243 14.26 -1.24 -24.68
N HIS A 244 13.87 0.02 -24.76
CA HIS A 244 14.70 1.09 -25.33
C HIS A 244 15.06 2.17 -24.30
N GLU A 245 14.45 2.10 -23.13
CA GLU A 245 14.64 3.02 -22.02
C GLU A 245 15.07 2.24 -20.77
N PRO A 246 16.21 2.56 -20.14
CA PRO A 246 16.66 1.81 -18.96
C PRO A 246 15.76 1.99 -17.72
N ASN A 247 15.13 3.17 -17.58
CA ASN A 247 14.27 3.51 -16.44
C ASN A 247 13.21 4.52 -16.89
N PRO A 248 12.17 4.10 -17.62
CA PRO A 248 11.07 4.99 -17.99
C PRO A 248 10.29 5.43 -16.74
N TRP A 249 9.65 6.60 -16.79
CA TRP A 249 8.84 7.09 -15.65
C TRP A 249 7.57 6.25 -15.42
N ARG A 250 7.10 5.57 -16.46
CA ARG A 250 6.11 4.48 -16.40
C ARG A 250 6.43 3.47 -17.49
N ALA A 251 6.17 2.20 -17.22
CA ALA A 251 6.41 1.17 -18.20
C ALA A 251 5.44 1.29 -19.40
N TYR A 252 5.80 0.68 -20.52
CA TYR A 252 5.01 0.68 -21.75
C TYR A 252 5.17 -0.67 -22.46
N GLU A 253 4.17 -1.03 -23.25
CA GLU A 253 4.15 -2.30 -23.96
C GLU A 253 4.86 -2.23 -25.31
N ARG A 254 5.31 -3.39 -25.79
CA ARG A 254 5.75 -3.56 -27.17
C ARG A 254 4.98 -4.73 -27.78
N PRO A 255 4.12 -4.52 -28.80
CA PRO A 255 3.22 -5.56 -29.28
C PRO A 255 3.99 -6.66 -30.03
N LEU A 256 4.25 -7.81 -29.38
CA LEU A 256 5.01 -8.92 -29.96
C LEU A 256 4.40 -9.44 -31.26
N LEU A 257 3.06 -9.49 -31.36
CA LEU A 257 2.38 -9.94 -32.57
C LEU A 257 2.22 -8.85 -33.65
N ALA A 258 2.89 -7.70 -33.52
CA ALA A 258 2.89 -6.70 -34.60
C ALA A 258 3.61 -7.26 -35.83
N LEU A 259 3.20 -6.82 -37.03
CA LEU A 259 3.75 -7.34 -38.30
C LEU A 259 5.28 -7.30 -38.36
N LYS A 260 5.92 -6.31 -37.72
CA LYS A 260 7.38 -6.13 -37.67
C LYS A 260 8.09 -6.79 -36.47
N ASN A 261 7.34 -7.42 -35.57
CA ASN A 261 7.88 -8.05 -34.36
C ASN A 261 7.73 -9.59 -34.43
N LEU A 262 7.53 -10.17 -35.62
CA LEU A 262 7.23 -11.59 -35.76
C LEU A 262 8.45 -12.47 -35.41
N ASP A 263 9.65 -12.07 -35.81
CA ASP A 263 10.89 -12.74 -35.40
C ASP A 263 11.09 -12.64 -33.89
N GLU A 264 10.77 -11.50 -33.29
CA GLU A 264 10.80 -11.28 -31.84
C GLU A 264 9.85 -12.23 -31.10
N PHE A 265 8.61 -12.33 -31.56
CA PHE A 265 7.65 -13.29 -31.05
C PHE A 265 8.17 -14.73 -31.14
N ILE A 266 8.73 -15.13 -32.30
CA ILE A 266 9.30 -16.48 -32.48
C ILE A 266 10.47 -16.74 -31.52
N GLN A 267 11.30 -15.72 -31.24
CA GLN A 267 12.40 -15.82 -30.29
C GLN A 267 11.93 -15.98 -28.85
N PHE A 268 10.78 -15.40 -28.52
CA PHE A 268 10.18 -15.45 -27.20
C PHE A 268 9.46 -16.79 -26.91
N ILE A 269 8.89 -17.47 -27.92
CA ILE A 269 8.14 -18.73 -27.72
C ILE A 269 8.90 -19.81 -26.93
N PRO A 270 10.19 -20.12 -27.20
CA PRO A 270 10.92 -21.13 -26.44
C PRO A 270 10.99 -20.83 -24.94
N GLU A 271 11.36 -19.60 -24.58
CA GLU A 271 11.47 -19.14 -23.20
C GLU A 271 10.10 -19.21 -22.49
N TYR A 272 9.04 -18.81 -23.21
CA TYR A 272 7.67 -18.92 -22.71
C TYR A 272 7.25 -20.37 -22.46
N LEU A 273 7.51 -21.29 -23.41
CA LEU A 273 7.15 -22.70 -23.23
C LEU A 273 7.90 -23.32 -22.05
N GLU A 274 9.20 -23.01 -21.90
CA GLU A 274 10.02 -23.50 -20.79
C GLU A 274 9.44 -23.07 -19.44
N ARG A 275 8.97 -21.82 -19.33
CA ARG A 275 8.29 -21.31 -18.13
C ARG A 275 7.03 -22.09 -17.74
N TYR A 276 6.34 -22.70 -18.70
CA TYR A 276 5.15 -23.53 -18.46
C TYR A 276 5.44 -25.04 -18.48
N GLY A 277 6.70 -25.44 -18.31
CA GLY A 277 7.10 -26.84 -18.19
C GLY A 277 7.05 -27.62 -19.51
N SER A 278 7.00 -26.92 -20.65
CA SER A 278 7.06 -27.49 -21.99
C SER A 278 8.38 -27.10 -22.66
N SER A 279 8.93 -27.94 -23.52
CA SER A 279 10.07 -27.54 -24.34
C SER A 279 9.96 -28.15 -25.72
N LEU A 280 10.32 -27.36 -26.74
CA LEU A 280 10.45 -27.82 -28.11
C LEU A 280 11.91 -27.62 -28.54
N PRO A 281 12.47 -28.52 -29.37
CA PRO A 281 13.84 -28.40 -29.85
C PRO A 281 14.11 -27.03 -30.48
N LYS A 282 15.18 -26.33 -30.03
CA LYS A 282 15.56 -25.00 -30.55
C LYS A 282 15.69 -24.94 -32.07
N VAL A 283 16.03 -26.07 -32.71
CA VAL A 283 16.12 -26.20 -34.17
C VAL A 283 14.80 -25.91 -34.89
N LEU A 284 13.65 -26.18 -34.26
CA LEU A 284 12.32 -25.93 -34.85
C LEU A 284 12.03 -24.43 -35.03
N TYR A 285 12.72 -23.57 -34.27
CA TYR A 285 12.57 -22.12 -34.35
C TYR A 285 13.55 -21.47 -35.34
N LEU A 286 14.60 -22.18 -35.78
CA LEU A 286 15.60 -21.63 -36.70
C LEU A 286 15.01 -21.36 -38.09
N LEU A 287 14.18 -22.27 -38.60
CA LEU A 287 13.57 -22.13 -39.92
C LEU A 287 12.55 -20.97 -39.98
N PRO A 288 11.60 -20.83 -39.03
CA PRO A 288 10.74 -19.65 -38.95
C PRO A 288 11.53 -18.34 -38.88
N ARG A 289 12.59 -18.27 -38.04
CA ARG A 289 13.43 -17.08 -37.90
C ARG A 289 14.16 -16.69 -39.19
N PHE A 290 14.66 -17.68 -39.93
CA PHE A 290 15.29 -17.43 -41.24
C PHE A 290 14.31 -16.77 -42.23
N LEU A 291 13.02 -17.09 -42.14
CA LEU A 291 11.98 -16.52 -42.98
C LEU A 291 11.48 -15.15 -42.49
N THR A 292 11.32 -14.97 -41.17
CA THR A 292 10.75 -13.74 -40.60
C THR A 292 11.77 -12.61 -40.49
N LYS A 293 13.03 -12.90 -40.18
CA LYS A 293 14.04 -11.86 -39.93
C LYS A 293 14.26 -10.90 -41.12
N PRO A 294 14.35 -11.35 -42.39
CA PRO A 294 14.44 -10.43 -43.53
C PRO A 294 13.18 -9.58 -43.71
N ILE A 295 12.01 -10.15 -43.42
CA ILE A 295 10.72 -9.45 -43.52
C ILE A 295 10.65 -8.35 -42.45
N ASP A 296 11.04 -8.66 -41.21
CA ASP A 296 11.05 -7.69 -40.12
C ASP A 296 11.99 -6.51 -40.42
N ILE A 297 13.18 -6.75 -40.99
CA ILE A 297 14.09 -5.66 -41.41
C ILE A 297 13.41 -4.72 -42.43
N ILE A 298 12.68 -5.27 -43.39
CA ILE A 298 11.96 -4.46 -44.39
C ILE A 298 10.81 -3.70 -43.71
N LEU A 299 10.05 -4.39 -42.87
CA LEU A 299 8.92 -3.80 -42.15
C LEU A 299 9.37 -2.74 -41.14
N ASP A 300 10.55 -2.88 -40.53
CA ASP A 300 11.15 -1.90 -39.64
C ASP A 300 11.47 -0.60 -40.36
N ILE A 301 11.74 -0.60 -41.65
CA ILE A 301 11.94 0.64 -42.41
C ILE A 301 10.60 1.35 -42.63
N VAL A 302 9.55 0.60 -42.99
CA VAL A 302 8.27 1.17 -43.47
C VAL A 302 7.17 1.30 -42.42
N LEU A 303 7.28 0.60 -41.28
CA LEU A 303 6.30 0.65 -40.20
C LEU A 303 6.79 1.48 -39.03
N VAL A 304 5.84 2.10 -38.33
CA VAL A 304 6.09 2.95 -37.16
C VAL A 304 6.09 2.11 -35.88
N ASP A 305 7.06 2.33 -34.99
CA ASP A 305 7.07 1.70 -33.65
C ASP A 305 5.89 2.16 -32.80
N ARG A 306 5.55 1.32 -31.84
CA ARG A 306 4.52 1.61 -30.85
C ARG A 306 5.08 1.29 -29.47
N GLY A 307 4.53 1.98 -28.48
CA GLY A 307 4.94 1.84 -27.09
C GLY A 307 5.97 2.90 -26.76
N CYS A 308 5.57 3.84 -25.92
CA CYS A 308 6.46 4.80 -25.30
C CYS A 308 5.82 5.30 -24.02
N THR A 309 6.52 6.12 -23.24
CA THR A 309 5.90 6.63 -22.01
C THR A 309 4.75 7.60 -22.26
N GLU A 310 4.62 8.23 -23.43
CA GLU A 310 3.47 9.09 -23.75
C GLU A 310 2.23 8.28 -24.15
N ASP A 311 2.44 7.20 -24.90
CA ASP A 311 1.42 6.27 -25.39
C ASP A 311 1.83 4.82 -25.02
N PRO A 312 1.58 4.40 -23.76
CA PRO A 312 2.13 3.17 -23.21
C PRO A 312 1.28 1.92 -23.47
N ASP A 313 -0.02 2.11 -23.67
CA ASP A 313 -1.03 1.07 -23.90
C ASP A 313 -1.13 0.83 -25.41
N VAL A 314 -0.40 -0.16 -25.92
CA VAL A 314 -0.27 -0.39 -27.37
C VAL A 314 -0.44 -1.85 -27.79
N ALA A 315 -0.53 -2.78 -26.85
CA ALA A 315 -0.82 -4.19 -27.13
C ALA A 315 -2.26 -4.51 -26.74
N VAL A 316 -3.04 -5.08 -27.67
CA VAL A 316 -4.34 -5.65 -27.34
C VAL A 316 -4.64 -6.82 -28.26
N THR A 317 -5.18 -7.88 -27.69
CA THR A 317 -6.15 -8.73 -28.38
C THR A 317 -7.35 -8.96 -27.47
N ASN A 318 -8.49 -9.31 -28.05
CA ASN A 318 -9.75 -9.46 -27.32
C ASN A 318 -9.56 -10.35 -26.06
N PRO A 319 -9.81 -9.84 -24.83
CA PRO A 319 -9.65 -10.61 -23.60
C PRO A 319 -10.52 -11.88 -23.58
N ASP A 320 -11.61 -11.92 -24.35
CA ASP A 320 -12.43 -13.14 -24.48
C ASP A 320 -11.67 -14.30 -25.17
N ILE A 321 -10.63 -14.02 -25.96
CA ILE A 321 -9.83 -15.05 -26.66
C ILE A 321 -8.99 -15.83 -25.66
N GLY A 322 -8.45 -15.19 -24.63
CA GLY A 322 -7.73 -15.87 -23.54
C GLY A 322 -8.58 -16.93 -22.81
N ARG A 323 -9.92 -16.81 -22.87
CA ARG A 323 -10.85 -17.79 -22.29
C ARG A 323 -10.89 -19.13 -23.03
N LEU A 324 -10.46 -19.15 -24.29
CA LEU A 324 -10.41 -20.38 -25.10
C LEU A 324 -9.26 -21.31 -24.69
N GLY A 325 -8.41 -20.88 -23.74
CA GLY A 325 -7.33 -21.66 -23.16
C GLY A 325 -5.96 -21.03 -23.39
N LEU A 326 -4.95 -21.57 -22.72
CA LEU A 326 -3.58 -21.04 -22.68
C LEU A 326 -2.98 -20.82 -24.08
N ILE A 327 -3.22 -21.74 -25.02
CA ILE A 327 -2.73 -21.63 -26.41
C ILE A 327 -3.29 -20.38 -27.10
N PHE A 328 -4.58 -20.09 -26.93
CA PHE A 328 -5.20 -18.90 -27.52
C PHE A 328 -4.79 -17.62 -26.80
N ALA A 329 -4.51 -17.70 -25.49
CA ALA A 329 -4.02 -16.57 -24.72
C ALA A 329 -2.67 -16.05 -25.23
N VAL A 330 -1.78 -16.94 -25.67
CA VAL A 330 -0.48 -16.59 -26.30
C VAL A 330 -0.66 -15.77 -27.57
N PHE A 331 -1.71 -16.03 -28.35
CA PHE A 331 -2.03 -15.26 -29.55
C PHE A 331 -2.83 -13.99 -29.24
N SER A 332 -3.10 -13.72 -27.96
CA SER A 332 -3.94 -12.62 -27.54
C SER A 332 -3.20 -11.49 -26.81
N ASP A 333 -1.92 -11.66 -26.46
CA ASP A 333 -1.13 -10.68 -25.68
C ASP A 333 -1.88 -10.15 -24.41
N ALA A 334 -2.93 -10.83 -23.94
CA ALA A 334 -3.87 -10.35 -22.93
C ALA A 334 -4.40 -11.47 -22.02
N PHE A 335 -4.75 -11.12 -20.79
CA PHE A 335 -5.45 -12.01 -19.86
C PHE A 335 -6.97 -11.94 -20.06
N PRO A 336 -7.73 -13.03 -19.83
CA PRO A 336 -9.18 -12.95 -19.85
C PRO A 336 -9.72 -12.06 -18.74
N VAL A 337 -10.41 -10.98 -19.13
CA VAL A 337 -11.16 -10.09 -18.22
C VAL A 337 -12.66 -10.30 -18.45
N ASP A 338 -13.43 -10.55 -17.39
CA ASP A 338 -14.91 -10.51 -17.48
C ASP A 338 -15.45 -9.14 -17.13
N MET A 339 -15.84 -8.37 -18.14
CA MET A 339 -16.42 -7.04 -17.91
C MET A 339 -17.94 -7.01 -17.95
N ARG A 340 -18.63 -8.15 -18.13
CA ARG A 340 -20.12 -8.14 -18.23
C ARG A 340 -20.83 -9.34 -17.60
N ILE A 341 -20.36 -9.93 -16.50
CA ILE A 341 -21.11 -11.03 -15.84
C ILE A 341 -22.55 -10.60 -15.51
N LYS A 342 -22.73 -9.38 -14.99
CA LYS A 342 -24.03 -8.90 -14.51
C LYS A 342 -25.02 -8.58 -15.63
N GLU A 343 -24.54 -8.08 -16.76
CA GLU A 343 -25.39 -7.65 -17.89
C GLU A 343 -25.57 -8.74 -18.95
N SER A 344 -24.57 -9.60 -19.14
CA SER A 344 -24.59 -10.60 -20.22
C SER A 344 -25.38 -11.86 -19.89
N LYS A 345 -25.76 -12.09 -18.61
CA LYS A 345 -26.37 -13.36 -18.16
C LYS A 345 -25.60 -14.61 -18.64
N GLY A 346 -24.28 -14.51 -18.84
CA GLY A 346 -23.45 -15.60 -19.39
C GLY A 346 -23.40 -15.68 -20.93
N LEU A 347 -24.02 -14.76 -21.67
CA LEU A 347 -23.99 -14.73 -23.14
C LEU A 347 -22.70 -14.13 -23.73
N SER A 348 -21.78 -13.62 -22.90
CA SER A 348 -20.42 -13.23 -23.35
C SER A 348 -19.55 -14.43 -23.76
N LEU A 349 -20.07 -15.66 -23.65
CA LEU A 349 -19.41 -16.92 -24.02
C LEU A 349 -19.30 -17.17 -25.55
N ILE A 350 -19.79 -16.28 -26.42
CA ILE A 350 -19.62 -16.37 -27.87
C ILE A 350 -18.65 -15.26 -28.34
N PRO A 351 -17.33 -15.52 -28.46
CA PRO A 351 -16.28 -14.49 -28.55
C PRO A 351 -16.20 -13.71 -29.87
N ILE A 352 -17.05 -14.03 -30.86
CA ILE A 352 -16.74 -13.80 -32.28
C ILE A 352 -17.67 -12.78 -32.95
N LEU A 353 -18.90 -12.61 -32.44
CA LEU A 353 -19.91 -11.77 -33.11
C LEU A 353 -19.94 -10.35 -32.51
N GLY A 354 -19.26 -9.42 -33.17
CA GLY A 354 -19.44 -7.97 -32.96
C GLY A 354 -18.32 -7.23 -32.21
N ARG A 355 -17.24 -7.90 -31.77
CA ARG A 355 -16.09 -7.27 -31.11
C ARG A 355 -14.88 -7.23 -32.05
N ARG A 356 -14.05 -6.18 -31.94
CA ARG A 356 -12.80 -6.11 -32.73
C ARG A 356 -11.85 -7.21 -32.25
N PHE A 357 -11.37 -8.03 -33.19
CA PHE A 357 -10.40 -9.09 -32.94
C PHE A 357 -9.08 -8.54 -32.36
N ARG A 358 -8.65 -7.37 -32.84
CA ARG A 358 -7.44 -6.66 -32.39
C ARG A 358 -7.71 -5.16 -32.26
N SER A 359 -7.23 -4.55 -31.18
CA SER A 359 -7.11 -3.10 -31.06
C SER A 359 -5.70 -2.73 -30.61
N TYR A 360 -5.44 -1.43 -30.46
CA TYR A 360 -4.12 -0.94 -30.05
C TYR A 360 -4.20 -0.07 -28.79
N HIS A 361 -5.33 -0.13 -28.08
CA HIS A 361 -5.55 0.47 -26.77
C HIS A 361 -6.68 -0.31 -26.10
N ASP A 362 -6.46 -0.81 -24.89
CA ASP A 362 -7.49 -1.46 -24.07
C ASP A 362 -7.61 -0.90 -22.66
N GLY A 363 -6.74 0.03 -22.31
CA GLY A 363 -6.69 0.69 -21.02
C GLY A 363 -5.93 -0.10 -19.97
N ILE A 364 -5.21 -1.15 -20.35
CA ILE A 364 -4.35 -1.97 -19.48
C ILE A 364 -2.94 -1.97 -20.09
N VAL A 365 -1.95 -1.68 -19.27
CA VAL A 365 -0.53 -1.66 -19.68
C VAL A 365 0.19 -2.79 -18.96
N ILE A 366 0.89 -3.60 -19.76
CA ILE A 366 1.69 -4.75 -19.37
C ILE A 366 0.83 -5.79 -18.66
N THR A 367 0.04 -6.52 -19.44
CA THR A 367 -0.73 -7.67 -18.93
C THR A 367 0.19 -8.86 -18.57
N PRO A 368 -0.22 -9.82 -17.73
CA PRO A 368 0.61 -10.90 -17.18
C PRO A 368 0.85 -12.06 -18.17
N LEU A 369 0.72 -11.81 -19.47
CA LEU A 369 0.81 -12.80 -20.55
C LEU A 369 1.53 -12.14 -21.75
N PRO A 370 2.07 -12.94 -22.69
CA PRO A 370 3.47 -12.87 -23.09
C PRO A 370 3.98 -11.53 -23.65
N GLY A 371 3.11 -10.71 -24.24
CA GLY A 371 3.47 -9.39 -24.75
C GLY A 371 3.80 -8.33 -23.69
N GLY A 372 3.36 -8.49 -22.43
CA GLY A 372 3.63 -7.54 -21.34
C GLY A 372 4.82 -7.91 -20.45
N GLU A 373 5.03 -9.20 -20.17
CA GLU A 373 6.07 -9.63 -19.21
C GLU A 373 7.49 -9.68 -19.79
N ASN A 374 7.65 -9.67 -21.12
CA ASN A 374 8.96 -9.72 -21.79
C ASN A 374 9.85 -8.49 -21.54
N VAL A 375 9.27 -7.39 -21.06
CA VAL A 375 9.98 -6.16 -20.66
C VAL A 375 10.27 -6.10 -19.15
N LEU A 376 9.87 -7.12 -18.40
CA LEU A 376 10.04 -7.19 -16.94
C LEU A 376 11.00 -8.31 -16.53
N VAL A 377 11.56 -8.17 -15.33
CA VAL A 377 12.39 -9.18 -14.66
C VAL A 377 11.95 -9.28 -13.20
N LYS A 378 11.91 -10.50 -12.66
CA LYS A 378 11.45 -10.73 -11.29
C LYS A 378 12.59 -10.54 -10.30
N TYR A 379 12.38 -9.67 -9.32
CA TYR A 379 13.21 -9.55 -8.12
C TYR A 379 12.43 -10.03 -6.91
N ASN A 380 13.08 -10.78 -6.04
CA ASN A 380 12.45 -11.48 -4.94
C ASN A 380 12.78 -10.90 -3.56
N GLY A 381 12.17 -11.44 -2.51
CA GLY A 381 12.36 -10.98 -1.13
C GLY A 381 13.82 -10.86 -0.70
N LEU A 382 14.69 -11.80 -1.09
CA LEU A 382 16.12 -11.74 -0.80
C LEU A 382 16.83 -10.64 -1.60
N ASP A 383 16.46 -10.45 -2.87
CA ASP A 383 17.03 -9.38 -3.68
C ASP A 383 16.75 -8.00 -3.05
N PHE A 384 15.51 -7.79 -2.57
CA PHE A 384 15.16 -6.57 -1.85
C PHE A 384 15.89 -6.45 -0.50
N ASP A 385 15.98 -7.53 0.28
CA ASP A 385 16.67 -7.55 1.58
C ASP A 385 18.17 -7.23 1.46
N ASP A 386 18.81 -7.72 0.39
CA ASP A 386 20.24 -7.49 0.12
C ASP A 386 20.56 -6.06 -0.34
N HIS A 387 19.60 -5.36 -0.96
CA HIS A 387 19.83 -4.03 -1.56
C HIS A 387 19.16 -2.89 -0.77
N LEU A 388 18.16 -3.18 0.05
CA LEU A 388 17.57 -2.19 0.94
C LEU A 388 18.50 -1.95 2.13
N GLU A 389 18.71 -0.70 2.45
CA GLU A 389 19.45 -0.28 3.65
C GLU A 389 18.44 0.18 4.70
N ASN A 390 17.64 1.20 4.36
CA ASN A 390 16.63 1.75 5.25
C ASN A 390 15.50 2.42 4.45
N LEU A 391 14.24 2.12 4.81
CA LEU A 391 13.05 2.72 4.23
C LEU A 391 12.57 3.97 4.99
N HIS A 392 13.24 4.35 6.08
CA HIS A 392 13.05 5.62 6.79
C HIS A 392 11.60 5.89 7.21
N SER A 393 10.89 4.88 7.72
CA SER A 393 9.47 4.99 8.08
C SER A 393 8.56 5.34 6.88
N CYS A 394 8.92 4.94 5.66
CA CYS A 394 8.02 5.11 4.52
C CYS A 394 6.80 4.19 4.63
N GLY A 395 5.68 4.63 4.06
CA GLY A 395 4.53 3.76 3.79
C GLY A 395 4.72 2.95 2.51
N ILE A 396 4.20 1.73 2.47
CA ILE A 396 4.15 0.92 1.23
C ILE A 396 2.69 0.71 0.84
N ASN A 397 2.34 1.09 -0.39
CA ASN A 397 1.03 0.87 -0.97
C ASN A 397 1.23 0.10 -2.28
N ALA A 398 0.83 -1.17 -2.27
CA ALA A 398 1.17 -2.14 -3.29
C ALA A 398 -0.08 -2.73 -3.91
N ALA A 399 -0.15 -2.74 -5.25
CA ALA A 399 -1.07 -3.55 -6.02
C ALA A 399 -0.26 -4.61 -6.76
N SER A 400 0.16 -5.61 -6.01
CA SER A 400 1.07 -6.67 -6.43
C SER A 400 0.64 -7.98 -5.79
N CYS A 401 0.13 -8.89 -6.63
CA CYS A 401 -0.47 -10.14 -6.19
C CYS A 401 0.44 -10.96 -5.25
N LEU A 402 -0.16 -11.53 -4.21
CA LEU A 402 0.40 -12.65 -3.43
C LEU A 402 1.72 -12.36 -2.70
N ILE A 403 2.08 -11.11 -2.44
CA ILE A 403 3.35 -10.77 -1.77
C ILE A 403 3.27 -10.73 -0.24
N SER A 404 2.08 -10.62 0.37
CA SER A 404 1.99 -10.38 1.82
C SER A 404 2.38 -11.57 2.69
N ASN A 405 2.23 -12.79 2.18
CA ASN A 405 2.52 -14.03 2.92
C ASN A 405 3.93 -14.56 2.59
N THR A 406 4.86 -13.66 2.32
CA THR A 406 6.19 -14.00 1.81
C THR A 406 7.29 -13.28 2.59
N TYR A 407 8.54 -13.65 2.33
CA TYR A 407 9.68 -12.96 2.95
C TYR A 407 9.78 -11.50 2.52
N LEU A 408 9.39 -11.16 1.29
CA LEU A 408 9.41 -9.80 0.77
C LEU A 408 8.66 -8.81 1.69
N HIS A 409 7.49 -9.21 2.19
CA HIS A 409 6.73 -8.45 3.18
C HIS A 409 7.56 -8.18 4.45
N LEU A 410 8.22 -9.21 4.99
CA LEU A 410 9.06 -9.08 6.19
C LEU A 410 10.31 -8.24 5.95
N ALA A 411 10.95 -8.37 4.78
CA ALA A 411 12.10 -7.56 4.39
C ALA A 411 11.71 -6.06 4.46
N PHE A 412 10.58 -5.68 3.87
CA PHE A 412 10.08 -4.31 3.97
C PHE A 412 9.83 -3.84 5.42
N ILE A 413 9.34 -4.70 6.32
CA ILE A 413 9.17 -4.33 7.74
C ILE A 413 10.54 -4.07 8.38
N ARG A 414 11.47 -5.01 8.20
CA ARG A 414 12.81 -4.99 8.78
C ARG A 414 13.60 -3.77 8.32
N HIS A 415 13.49 -3.42 7.05
CA HIS A 415 14.20 -2.28 6.49
C HIS A 415 13.62 -0.92 6.84
N GLY A 416 12.38 -0.79 7.31
CA GLY A 416 11.92 0.54 7.68
C GLY A 416 10.47 0.89 7.46
N SER A 417 9.67 0.06 6.78
CA SER A 417 8.28 0.44 6.52
C SER A 417 7.50 0.65 7.81
N VAL A 418 6.68 1.71 7.86
CA VAL A 418 5.83 2.01 9.03
C VAL A 418 4.45 1.40 8.88
N TYR A 419 3.97 1.23 7.65
CA TYR A 419 2.77 0.50 7.33
C TYR A 419 2.91 -0.12 5.94
N GLN A 420 2.11 -1.14 5.65
CA GLN A 420 2.01 -1.75 4.34
C GLN A 420 0.54 -2.03 4.02
N ILE A 421 0.09 -1.67 2.82
CA ILE A 421 -1.17 -2.19 2.26
C ILE A 421 -0.77 -3.03 1.06
N ILE A 422 -0.86 -4.35 1.21
CA ILE A 422 -0.26 -5.35 0.30
C ILE A 422 -1.18 -6.56 0.15
N ASP A 423 -1.02 -7.28 -0.95
CA ASP A 423 -1.93 -8.36 -1.31
C ASP A 423 -1.50 -9.75 -0.81
N PRO A 424 -2.29 -10.42 0.05
CA PRO A 424 -2.16 -11.86 0.34
C PRO A 424 -2.65 -12.78 -0.76
N TRP A 425 -3.47 -12.27 -1.69
CA TRP A 425 -4.16 -13.05 -2.73
C TRP A 425 -3.89 -12.48 -4.12
N SER A 426 -4.48 -13.13 -5.13
CA SER A 426 -4.57 -12.54 -6.46
C SER A 426 -5.46 -11.32 -6.40
N THR A 427 -4.96 -10.19 -6.91
CA THR A 427 -5.65 -8.90 -6.88
C THR A 427 -5.99 -8.46 -8.30
N SER A 428 -7.13 -7.80 -8.48
CA SER A 428 -7.54 -7.34 -9.80
C SER A 428 -6.85 -6.03 -10.14
N TRP A 429 -6.91 -5.67 -11.43
CA TRP A 429 -6.44 -4.39 -11.92
C TRP A 429 -7.14 -3.18 -11.28
N TYR A 430 -8.35 -3.38 -10.75
CA TYR A 430 -9.20 -2.33 -10.22
C TYR A 430 -8.70 -1.79 -8.87
N SER A 431 -7.86 -2.54 -8.14
CA SER A 431 -7.08 -2.06 -7.00
C SER A 431 -6.36 -0.72 -7.27
N SER A 432 -5.98 -0.47 -8.52
CA SER A 432 -5.44 0.81 -9.00
C SER A 432 -6.30 2.02 -8.62
N LEU A 433 -7.63 1.86 -8.56
CA LEU A 433 -8.57 2.91 -8.18
C LEU A 433 -8.47 3.26 -6.68
N TRP A 434 -8.26 2.27 -5.82
CA TRP A 434 -8.01 2.50 -4.41
C TRP A 434 -6.61 3.11 -4.21
N ILE A 435 -5.57 2.53 -4.82
CA ILE A 435 -4.21 3.04 -4.68
C ILE A 435 -4.09 4.52 -5.08
N GLN A 436 -4.70 4.90 -6.21
CA GLN A 436 -4.64 6.29 -6.66
C GLN A 436 -5.38 7.25 -5.72
N SER A 437 -6.28 6.75 -4.86
CA SER A 437 -7.02 7.57 -3.91
C SER A 437 -6.32 7.78 -2.57
N ILE A 438 -5.27 7.01 -2.26
CA ILE A 438 -4.57 7.13 -0.97
C ILE A 438 -4.04 8.56 -0.75
N PRO A 439 -3.29 9.19 -1.68
CA PRO A 439 -2.83 10.57 -1.46
C PRO A 439 -3.97 11.58 -1.30
N ARG A 440 -5.12 11.35 -1.96
CA ARG A 440 -6.34 12.16 -1.80
C ARG A 440 -6.84 12.08 -0.36
N ASP A 441 -7.02 10.87 0.15
CA ASP A 441 -7.59 10.66 1.47
C ASP A 441 -6.64 11.16 2.58
N LEU A 442 -5.31 11.04 2.39
CA LEU A 442 -4.32 11.64 3.28
C LEU A 442 -4.39 13.18 3.26
N ALA A 443 -4.53 13.80 2.08
CA ALA A 443 -4.71 15.26 1.97
C ALA A 443 -5.99 15.75 2.66
N LEU A 444 -7.04 14.94 2.67
CA LEU A 444 -8.30 15.21 3.39
C LEU A 444 -8.17 15.00 4.91
N GLY A 445 -7.01 14.54 5.39
CA GLY A 445 -6.74 14.35 6.82
C GLY A 445 -7.29 13.05 7.39
N TYR A 446 -7.52 12.03 6.56
CA TYR A 446 -7.86 10.70 7.04
C TYR A 446 -6.60 9.97 7.54
N THR A 447 -6.78 9.05 8.50
CA THR A 447 -5.74 8.07 8.85
C THR A 447 -5.51 7.10 7.70
N ILE A 448 -4.40 6.37 7.70
CA ILE A 448 -4.15 5.36 6.66
C ILE A 448 -5.16 4.20 6.72
N GLY A 449 -5.64 3.83 7.91
CA GLY A 449 -6.69 2.82 8.06
C GLY A 449 -8.02 3.28 7.47
N GLN A 450 -8.39 4.55 7.65
CA GLN A 450 -9.56 5.15 7.00
C GLN A 450 -9.39 5.23 5.48
N ALA A 451 -8.20 5.59 4.98
CA ALA A 451 -7.93 5.59 3.55
C ALA A 451 -8.04 4.17 2.94
N TYR A 452 -7.55 3.15 3.65
CA TYR A 452 -7.71 1.75 3.27
C TYR A 452 -9.20 1.32 3.25
N GLU A 453 -9.97 1.62 4.30
CA GLU A 453 -11.41 1.27 4.34
C GLU A 453 -12.19 1.93 3.20
N ARG A 454 -11.97 3.23 2.96
CA ARG A 454 -12.63 3.97 1.87
C ARG A 454 -12.26 3.41 0.50
N GLY A 455 -11.03 2.95 0.36
CA GLY A 455 -10.55 2.20 -0.79
C GLY A 455 -11.33 0.92 -1.00
N MET A 456 -11.34 0.05 0.01
CA MET A 456 -12.04 -1.24 -0.04
C MET A 456 -13.54 -1.08 -0.27
N ALA A 457 -14.16 0.00 0.23
CA ALA A 457 -15.55 0.32 -0.05
C ALA A 457 -15.82 0.62 -1.54
N MET A 458 -14.80 1.05 -2.31
CA MET A 458 -14.91 1.25 -3.76
C MET A 458 -14.67 -0.06 -4.53
N VAL A 459 -13.63 -0.80 -4.19
CA VAL A 459 -13.13 -1.87 -5.07
C VAL A 459 -13.45 -3.29 -4.59
N GLY A 460 -13.75 -3.49 -3.30
CA GLY A 460 -13.87 -4.81 -2.68
C GLY A 460 -15.21 -5.12 -2.01
N VAL A 461 -15.33 -6.35 -1.50
CA VAL A 461 -16.49 -6.84 -0.74
C VAL A 461 -16.38 -6.41 0.73
N GLU A 462 -17.48 -6.03 1.36
CA GLU A 462 -17.52 -5.82 2.82
C GLU A 462 -18.53 -6.76 3.45
N TYR A 463 -17.98 -7.85 3.97
CA TYR A 463 -18.72 -9.03 4.36
C TYR A 463 -19.80 -8.76 5.42
N LEU A 464 -19.51 -7.91 6.40
CA LEU A 464 -20.40 -7.72 7.56
C LEU A 464 -21.50 -6.70 7.36
N VAL A 465 -21.36 -5.80 6.37
CA VAL A 465 -22.37 -4.78 6.03
C VAL A 465 -23.18 -5.15 4.79
N ASN A 466 -23.04 -6.40 4.32
CA ASN A 466 -23.71 -6.93 3.13
C ASN A 466 -23.45 -6.08 1.85
N GLN A 467 -22.29 -5.42 1.77
CA GLN A 467 -21.85 -4.79 0.53
C GLN A 467 -21.16 -5.86 -0.33
N TRP A 468 -21.77 -6.17 -1.47
CA TRP A 468 -21.28 -7.18 -2.39
C TRP A 468 -20.69 -6.55 -3.64
N TRP A 469 -19.64 -7.18 -4.15
CA TRP A 469 -19.01 -6.81 -5.40
C TRP A 469 -18.78 -8.02 -6.30
N TRP A 470 -18.79 -7.81 -7.61
CA TRP A 470 -18.66 -8.90 -8.58
C TRP A 470 -17.20 -9.30 -8.78
N ASP A 471 -16.27 -8.38 -8.53
CA ASP A 471 -14.85 -8.70 -8.48
C ASP A 471 -14.54 -9.29 -7.11
N LEU A 472 -14.31 -10.62 -7.11
CA LEU A 472 -14.00 -11.39 -5.93
C LEU A 472 -12.50 -11.46 -5.64
N ASN A 473 -11.66 -10.91 -6.52
CA ASN A 473 -10.21 -10.93 -6.37
C ASN A 473 -9.71 -9.73 -5.55
N GLU A 474 -10.50 -8.67 -5.41
CA GLU A 474 -10.06 -7.47 -4.67
C GLU A 474 -10.05 -7.68 -3.15
N ASN A 475 -8.89 -8.07 -2.62
CA ASN A 475 -8.71 -8.44 -1.23
C ASN A 475 -7.36 -8.01 -0.64
N VAL A 476 -6.96 -6.76 -0.86
CA VAL A 476 -5.75 -6.19 -0.22
C VAL A 476 -5.95 -6.13 1.30
N VAL A 477 -4.88 -6.23 2.09
CA VAL A 477 -4.93 -6.13 3.56
C VAL A 477 -4.01 -5.03 4.06
N TYR A 478 -4.48 -4.30 5.07
CA TYR A 478 -3.69 -3.31 5.79
C TYR A 478 -2.91 -3.95 6.94
N PHE A 479 -1.60 -3.69 6.96
CA PHE A 479 -0.68 -4.07 8.01
C PHE A 479 -0.05 -2.80 8.61
N GLY A 480 -0.22 -2.62 9.91
CA GLY A 480 0.14 -1.41 10.66
C GLY A 480 -0.96 -0.98 11.63
N ASP A 481 -0.80 0.21 12.20
CA ASP A 481 -1.75 0.87 13.09
C ASP A 481 -2.82 1.66 12.29
N PRO A 482 -4.11 1.27 12.30
CA PRO A 482 -5.17 1.93 11.53
C PRO A 482 -5.33 3.42 11.86
N ASP A 483 -4.94 3.85 13.06
CA ASP A 483 -5.03 5.23 13.51
C ASP A 483 -3.80 6.07 13.10
N LEU A 484 -2.80 5.44 12.46
CA LEU A 484 -1.62 6.12 11.96
C LEU A 484 -2.01 7.21 10.96
N ARG A 485 -1.67 8.45 11.30
CA ARG A 485 -1.73 9.60 10.39
C ARG A 485 -0.41 9.68 9.64
N VAL A 486 -0.44 9.45 8.34
CA VAL A 486 0.75 9.64 7.49
C VAL A 486 0.98 11.13 7.31
N TRP A 487 2.20 11.57 7.58
CA TRP A 487 2.53 12.99 7.57
C TRP A 487 2.32 13.60 6.19
N THR A 488 1.63 14.74 6.14
CA THR A 488 1.41 15.55 4.94
C THR A 488 2.02 16.95 5.14
N PRO A 489 2.61 17.55 4.10
CA PRO A 489 2.87 18.97 4.08
C PRO A 489 1.57 19.76 4.26
N LYS A 490 1.69 20.99 4.76
CA LYS A 490 0.54 21.87 4.90
C LYS A 490 -0.16 22.05 3.56
N ASN A 491 -1.43 21.70 3.52
CA ASN A 491 -2.28 21.84 2.36
C ASN A 491 -3.59 22.55 2.73
N LYS A 492 -4.47 22.80 1.76
CA LYS A 492 -5.70 23.59 1.96
C LYS A 492 -6.93 22.77 2.33
N TYR A 493 -6.83 21.44 2.34
CA TYR A 493 -7.98 20.56 2.52
C TYR A 493 -8.13 20.11 3.97
N SER A 494 -7.01 19.80 4.64
CA SER A 494 -6.98 19.46 6.06
C SER A 494 -5.59 19.69 6.66
N ASP A 495 -5.55 19.99 7.95
CA ASP A 495 -4.34 20.05 8.77
C ASP A 495 -4.19 18.83 9.70
N ALA A 496 -5.16 17.90 9.70
CA ALA A 496 -5.17 16.78 10.64
C ALA A 496 -3.95 15.85 10.51
N ASN A 497 -3.36 15.75 9.31
CA ASN A 497 -2.17 14.95 9.02
C ASN A 497 -0.90 15.80 8.94
N HIS A 498 -0.93 17.05 9.39
CA HIS A 498 0.20 17.96 9.36
C HIS A 498 0.63 18.32 10.79
N TRP A 499 1.92 18.19 11.04
CA TRP A 499 2.59 18.69 12.23
C TRP A 499 4.03 19.04 11.86
N GLU A 500 4.69 19.80 12.72
CA GLU A 500 6.07 20.22 12.57
C GLU A 500 6.98 19.49 13.57
N ARG A 501 8.29 19.59 13.37
CA ARG A 501 9.29 18.96 14.25
C ARG A 501 9.15 19.44 15.70
N GLU A 502 8.73 20.69 15.87
CA GLU A 502 8.55 21.32 17.17
C GLU A 502 7.39 20.71 17.97
N ASP A 503 6.37 20.18 17.30
CA ASP A 503 5.17 19.60 17.90
C ASP A 503 5.45 18.24 18.57
N VAL A 504 6.54 17.58 18.15
CA VAL A 504 6.91 16.22 18.58
C VAL A 504 8.20 16.20 19.40
N ASN A 505 8.55 17.35 19.99
CA ASN A 505 9.70 17.45 20.87
C ASN A 505 9.61 16.46 22.04
N PRO A 506 10.70 15.76 22.39
CA PRO A 506 10.69 14.83 23.50
C PRO A 506 10.33 15.53 24.80
N LEU A 507 9.50 14.87 25.61
CA LEU A 507 9.18 15.32 26.95
C LEU A 507 10.47 15.45 27.76
N ARG A 508 10.83 16.67 28.15
CA ARG A 508 12.05 16.92 28.94
C ARG A 508 11.79 16.60 30.41
N TRP A 509 12.65 15.77 30.98
CA TRP A 509 12.69 15.50 32.42
C TRP A 509 12.76 16.82 33.21
N GLY A 510 11.93 16.96 34.25
CA GLY A 510 12.08 18.01 35.28
C GLY A 510 11.29 19.30 35.10
N LYS A 511 10.54 19.51 33.99
CA LYS A 511 9.75 20.74 33.81
C LYS A 511 8.31 20.69 34.35
N LYS A 512 7.71 19.52 34.51
CA LYS A 512 6.34 19.35 35.03
C LYS A 512 6.15 17.93 35.56
N ASP A 513 5.28 17.76 36.55
CA ASP A 513 4.78 16.45 36.93
C ASP A 513 3.82 15.99 35.83
N ILE A 514 4.31 15.09 34.97
CA ILE A 514 3.54 14.56 33.84
C ILE A 514 3.01 13.19 34.25
N TYR A 515 1.69 13.07 34.34
CA TYR A 515 1.00 11.83 34.64
C TYR A 515 -0.16 11.62 33.66
N VAL A 516 -0.46 10.36 33.37
CA VAL A 516 -1.61 9.90 32.58
C VAL A 516 -2.43 8.99 33.48
N ASP A 517 -3.68 9.37 33.75
CA ASP A 517 -4.62 8.60 34.60
C ASP A 517 -4.03 8.13 35.94
N GLY A 518 -3.22 8.99 36.57
CA GLY A 518 -2.56 8.72 37.86
C GLY A 518 -1.19 8.04 37.75
N HIS A 519 -0.74 7.66 36.56
CA HIS A 519 0.58 7.10 36.31
C HIS A 519 1.57 8.19 35.90
N TYR A 520 2.59 8.42 36.74
CA TYR A 520 3.68 9.33 36.40
C TYR A 520 4.58 8.71 35.34
N LEU A 521 4.70 9.34 34.17
CA LEU A 521 5.51 8.85 33.05
C LEU A 521 7.01 8.76 33.37
N PHE A 522 7.43 9.54 34.36
CA PHE A 522 8.81 9.72 34.79
C PHE A 522 9.04 9.20 36.22
N GLY A 523 8.12 8.38 36.73
CA GLY A 523 8.11 7.93 38.11
C GLY A 523 7.50 8.97 39.05
N ALA A 524 6.71 8.51 40.02
CA ALA A 524 6.09 9.39 40.98
C ALA A 524 7.14 9.89 41.99
N LYS A 525 7.22 11.21 42.19
CA LYS A 525 8.07 11.80 43.24
C LYS A 525 7.45 11.66 44.62
N PHE A 526 6.14 11.40 44.69
CA PHE A 526 5.38 11.31 45.92
C PHE A 526 4.36 10.18 45.82
N TYR A 527 4.39 9.26 46.78
CA TYR A 527 3.47 8.13 46.88
C TYR A 527 2.57 8.35 48.10
N PRO A 528 1.42 9.04 47.98
CA PRO A 528 0.56 9.39 49.11
C PRO A 528 0.04 8.17 49.89
N HIS A 529 0.00 7.00 49.23
CA HIS A 529 -0.47 5.73 49.78
C HIS A 529 0.63 4.67 49.90
N ALA A 530 1.92 5.03 49.77
CA ALA A 530 2.99 4.07 50.04
C ALA A 530 2.89 3.61 51.49
N TYR A 531 2.83 2.29 51.70
CA TYR A 531 2.93 1.67 53.00
C TYR A 531 4.26 2.10 53.65
N LYS A 532 4.20 3.10 54.53
CA LYS A 532 5.34 3.46 55.36
C LYS A 532 5.47 2.41 56.45
N PRO A 533 6.68 1.91 56.76
CA PRO A 533 6.88 1.08 57.94
C PRO A 533 6.31 1.82 59.15
N PHE A 534 5.51 1.11 59.94
CA PHE A 534 4.86 1.67 61.13
C PHE A 534 5.92 2.32 62.02
N ASP A 535 5.74 3.59 62.41
CA ASP A 535 6.72 4.29 63.23
C ASP A 535 6.72 3.69 64.65
N ILE A 536 7.69 2.81 64.91
CA ILE A 536 7.87 2.14 66.21
C ILE A 536 7.99 3.17 67.35
N LYS A 537 8.46 4.40 67.08
CA LYS A 537 8.55 5.46 68.09
C LYS A 537 7.17 5.86 68.60
N LEU A 538 6.15 5.85 67.75
CA LEU A 538 4.76 6.16 68.12
C LEU A 538 4.18 5.10 69.06
N ILE A 539 4.50 3.81 68.83
CA ILE A 539 4.14 2.72 69.74
C ILE A 539 4.84 2.89 71.10
N VAL A 540 6.14 3.17 71.09
CA VAL A 540 6.93 3.37 72.32
C VAL A 540 6.41 4.56 73.11
N ILE A 541 6.13 5.70 72.47
CA ILE A 541 5.57 6.89 73.12
C ILE A 541 4.19 6.58 73.71
N THR A 542 3.33 5.87 72.97
CA THR A 542 1.99 5.50 73.46
C THR A 542 2.08 4.56 74.66
N LEU A 543 3.00 3.60 74.64
CA LEU A 543 3.28 2.71 75.78
C LEU A 543 3.80 3.48 77.00
N ILE A 544 4.71 4.45 76.81
CA ILE A 544 5.21 5.31 77.90
C ILE A 544 4.06 6.12 78.50
N ILE A 545 3.17 6.69 77.70
CA ILE A 545 2.01 7.45 78.17
C ILE A 545 1.05 6.56 78.96
N ILE A 546 0.77 5.35 78.46
CA ILE A 546 -0.10 4.38 79.16
C ILE A 546 0.52 3.98 80.50
N ILE A 547 1.82 3.68 80.54
CA ILE A 547 2.54 3.33 81.76
C ILE A 547 2.52 4.51 82.75
N ALA A 548 2.77 5.74 82.28
CA ALA A 548 2.73 6.94 83.10
C ALA A 548 1.32 7.19 83.67
N ALA A 549 0.26 6.97 82.88
CA ALA A 549 -1.13 7.08 83.32
C ALA A 549 -1.46 6.02 84.39
N ILE A 550 -1.05 4.77 84.18
CA ILE A 550 -1.24 3.68 85.16
C ILE A 550 -0.50 4.00 86.47
N LEU A 551 0.75 4.49 86.37
CA LEU A 551 1.53 4.90 87.53
C LEU A 551 0.88 6.08 88.27
N ALA A 552 0.38 7.09 87.55
CA ALA A 552 -0.32 8.22 88.13
C ALA A 552 -1.61 7.80 88.85
N ILE A 553 -2.40 6.90 88.25
CA ILE A 553 -3.62 6.33 88.84
C ILE A 553 -3.28 5.52 90.09
N SER A 554 -2.23 4.69 90.03
CA SER A 554 -1.72 3.90 91.17
C SER A 554 -1.26 4.80 92.33
N PHE A 555 -0.53 5.89 92.01
CA PHE A 555 -0.06 6.85 93.00
C PHE A 555 -1.21 7.62 93.64
N TYR A 556 -2.19 8.04 92.83
CA TYR A 556 -3.39 8.71 93.31
C TYR A 556 -4.22 7.80 94.21
N SER A 557 -4.46 6.56 93.81
CA SER A 557 -5.23 5.59 94.59
C SER A 557 -4.52 5.17 95.90
N ARG A 558 -3.18 5.09 95.93
CA ARG A 558 -2.40 4.95 97.18
C ARG A 558 -2.55 6.17 98.11
N LYS A 559 -2.52 7.39 97.57
CA LYS A 559 -2.69 8.64 98.35
C LYS A 559 -4.09 8.77 98.95
N VAL A 560 -5.13 8.30 98.23
CA VAL A 560 -6.52 8.26 98.70
C VAL A 560 -6.71 7.19 99.80
N LYS A 561 -6.10 6.00 99.68
CA LYS A 561 -6.10 4.99 100.76
C LYS A 561 -5.35 5.45 102.00
N GLY A 562 -4.21 6.14 101.85
CA GLY A 562 -3.44 6.70 102.97
C GLY A 562 -4.18 7.81 103.74
N ARG A 563 -5.04 8.60 103.07
CA ARG A 563 -5.89 9.61 103.73
C ARG A 563 -7.06 9.00 104.51
N LYS A 564 -7.61 7.86 104.07
CA LYS A 564 -8.67 7.14 104.83
C LYS A 564 -8.12 6.44 106.08
N SER A 565 -6.89 5.93 106.05
CA SER A 565 -6.23 5.31 107.21
C SER A 565 -5.93 6.29 108.35
N ARG A 566 -5.63 7.57 108.06
CA ARG A 566 -5.35 8.60 109.09
C ARG A 566 -6.60 9.20 109.76
N LYS A 567 -7.80 8.97 109.24
CA LYS A 567 -9.06 9.43 109.86
C LYS A 567 -9.70 8.42 110.83
N GLY A 568 -9.12 7.23 111.01
CA GLY A 568 -9.60 6.19 111.93
C GLY A 568 -8.77 6.00 113.21
N LYS A 569 -7.85 6.92 113.52
CA LYS A 569 -7.14 6.97 114.81
C LYS A 569 -7.31 8.36 115.42
N LYS A 570 -8.51 8.63 115.93
CA LYS A 570 -8.77 9.51 117.07
C LYS A 570 -10.05 9.04 117.72
#